data_AF-A0A7C1Z9I9-F1
#
_entry.id   AF-A0A7C1Z9I9-F1
#
_cell.length_a   1.000
_cell.length_b   1.000
_cell.length_c   1.000
_cell.angle_alpha   90.00
_cell.angle_beta   90.00
_cell.angle_gamma   90.00
#
_symmetry.space_group_name_H-M   'P 1'
#
loop_
_entity.id
_entity.type
_entity.pdbx_description
1 polymer ?
#
loop_
_entity_poly.entity_id
_entity_poly.type
_entity_poly.pdbx_seq_one_letter_code
_entity_poly.pdbx_strand_id
1 'polypeptide(L)'
;MNKLDADSQYRTLTPSQILSWVEDETQIMRLRSDRDVIPGGYMAATIPVLVDWPASQPHGEHASIVLRHINYGGNPFEKSTVLHSARVPLDGLQSAELTLVPFGEGGRFGPLQHVQLRFIFEPGKEPELLDLAGAETGADPRIPDLVFSWVSWRRPDVSWAFRKGMDDESQIYWLSLRAFAGSQRFLEDVLEGRDWYCYPLRLPGGKEGLAELFMSTVTLGDGVARDTLAHMLAGGEEAWLKHAPPGNDAEQDIRCQWNELLERIKTSDPQALTQVLIPPEQDTYHPLVRSCVTLARYTVLLTVKRLIANGQNEGVILDKLPEPFLGTTEVWMKEFAHAGLRGLFLCAPLAMRYVMRHHESVPIDIPAELDAAGLLQQRNGKRYRIHYSHKGITPYGPAFFV
;
A
#
# COMPACT_ATOMS: atom_id res chain seq x y z
N MET A 1 6.03 -41.86 1.97
CA MET A 1 5.42 -41.39 3.24
C MET A 1 6.48 -41.48 4.33
N ASN A 2 7.08 -40.36 4.72
CA ASN A 2 7.97 -40.27 5.88
C ASN A 2 7.71 -38.96 6.63
N LYS A 3 7.90 -39.05 7.95
CA LYS A 3 7.55 -38.13 9.02
C LYS A 3 8.19 -36.74 8.88
N LEU A 4 7.37 -35.73 9.17
CA LEU A 4 7.68 -34.34 9.53
C LEU A 4 7.80 -33.33 8.38
N ASP A 5 6.65 -33.04 7.78
CA ASP A 5 6.22 -31.65 7.52
C ASP A 5 4.84 -31.39 8.16
N ALA A 6 4.55 -32.11 9.25
CA ALA A 6 3.36 -31.92 10.08
C ALA A 6 3.52 -30.75 11.07
N ASP A 7 4.68 -30.07 11.06
CA ASP A 7 5.07 -29.00 11.98
C ASP A 7 5.30 -27.64 11.29
N SER A 8 5.05 -27.50 9.98
CA SER A 8 4.93 -26.16 9.42
C SER A 8 3.63 -25.55 9.96
N GLN A 9 3.74 -24.69 10.96
CA GLN A 9 2.64 -23.83 11.43
C GLN A 9 2.06 -22.96 10.30
N TYR A 10 2.70 -22.92 9.12
CA TYR A 10 2.30 -22.15 7.96
C TYR A 10 1.73 -23.02 6.84
N ARG A 11 0.69 -22.50 6.19
CA ARG A 11 0.16 -23.00 4.93
C ARG A 11 0.76 -22.18 3.79
N THR A 12 1.66 -22.78 3.02
CA THR A 12 2.23 -22.14 1.84
C THR A 12 1.28 -22.31 0.65
N LEU A 13 0.97 -21.22 -0.04
CA LEU A 13 0.06 -21.18 -1.18
C LEU A 13 0.79 -21.65 -2.44
N THR A 14 0.13 -22.46 -3.27
CA THR A 14 0.73 -23.03 -4.47
C THR A 14 0.82 -22.01 -5.60
N PRO A 15 1.74 -22.17 -6.57
CA PRO A 15 1.79 -21.33 -7.77
C PRO A 15 0.45 -21.28 -8.51
N SER A 16 -0.26 -22.40 -8.63
CA SER A 16 -1.60 -22.47 -9.21
C SER A 16 -2.66 -21.69 -8.42
N GLN A 17 -2.59 -21.69 -7.08
CA GLN A 17 -3.46 -20.85 -6.24
C GLN A 17 -3.15 -19.38 -6.51
N ILE A 18 -1.88 -19.00 -6.57
CA ILE A 18 -1.47 -17.62 -6.83
C ILE A 18 -1.89 -17.18 -8.24
N LEU A 19 -1.65 -18.01 -9.26
CA LEU A 19 -2.07 -17.79 -10.65
C LEU A 19 -3.58 -17.62 -10.76
N SER A 20 -4.36 -18.47 -10.08
CA SER A 20 -5.82 -18.35 -10.10
C SER A 20 -6.30 -16.98 -9.60
N TRP A 21 -5.56 -16.32 -8.70
CA TRP A 21 -5.88 -14.96 -8.24
C TRP A 21 -5.50 -13.87 -9.25
N VAL A 22 -4.45 -14.12 -10.03
CA VAL A 22 -4.01 -13.21 -11.10
C VAL A 22 -4.94 -13.30 -12.31
N GLU A 23 -5.55 -14.46 -12.56
CA GLU A 23 -6.30 -14.73 -13.78
C GLU A 23 -7.83 -14.65 -13.61
N ASP A 24 -8.38 -15.02 -12.47
CA ASP A 24 -9.84 -15.02 -12.23
C ASP A 24 -10.25 -13.81 -11.39
N GLU A 25 -11.03 -12.91 -11.97
CA GLU A 25 -11.52 -11.68 -11.30
C GLU A 25 -12.63 -11.94 -10.28
N THR A 26 -13.19 -13.16 -10.24
CA THR A 26 -14.30 -13.55 -9.35
C THR A 26 -13.85 -14.35 -8.12
N GLN A 27 -12.57 -14.71 -8.04
CA GLN A 27 -12.01 -15.44 -6.89
C GLN A 27 -11.92 -14.56 -5.64
N ILE A 28 -12.52 -15.03 -4.54
CA ILE A 28 -12.37 -14.45 -3.21
C ILE A 28 -11.28 -15.19 -2.44
N MET A 29 -10.30 -14.46 -1.89
CA MET A 29 -9.28 -15.06 -1.04
C MET A 29 -9.56 -14.80 0.44
N ARG A 30 -9.90 -15.86 1.18
CA ARG A 30 -9.87 -15.81 2.65
C ARG A 30 -8.53 -16.31 3.17
N LEU A 31 -7.74 -15.42 3.76
CA LEU A 31 -6.39 -15.69 4.23
C LEU A 31 -6.28 -15.47 5.74
N ARG A 32 -5.45 -16.28 6.38
CA ARG A 32 -5.03 -16.15 7.77
C ARG A 32 -3.68 -15.43 7.84
N SER A 33 -3.64 -14.24 8.42
CA SER A 33 -2.43 -13.42 8.51
C SER A 33 -1.31 -14.07 9.33
N ASP A 34 -1.65 -15.00 10.22
CA ASP A 34 -0.69 -15.75 11.04
C ASP A 34 -0.27 -17.09 10.46
N ARG A 35 -0.91 -17.55 9.36
CA ARG A 35 -0.75 -18.92 8.87
C ARG A 35 -0.44 -19.00 7.37
N ASP A 36 -1.15 -18.24 6.55
CA ASP A 36 -1.11 -18.40 5.12
C ASP A 36 0.01 -17.53 4.53
N VAL A 37 0.93 -18.17 3.80
CA VAL A 37 2.14 -17.54 3.26
C VAL A 37 2.29 -17.82 1.76
N ILE A 38 2.90 -16.89 1.03
CA ILE A 38 3.34 -17.14 -0.36
C ILE A 38 4.68 -17.89 -0.35
N PRO A 39 5.11 -18.48 -1.49
CA PRO A 39 6.47 -18.98 -1.65
C PRO A 39 7.50 -17.93 -1.19
N GLY A 40 8.48 -18.36 -0.39
CA GLY A 40 9.39 -17.46 0.34
C GLY A 40 8.98 -17.18 1.81
N GLY A 41 7.79 -17.58 2.23
CA GLY A 41 7.35 -17.57 3.63
C GLY A 41 6.75 -16.25 4.13
N TYR A 42 6.48 -15.31 3.23
CA TYR A 42 5.90 -14.01 3.55
C TYR A 42 4.38 -14.08 3.64
N MET A 43 3.78 -13.28 4.54
CA MET A 43 2.33 -13.30 4.78
C MET A 43 1.56 -13.06 3.47
N ALA A 44 0.75 -14.02 3.04
CA ALA A 44 -0.11 -13.83 1.87
C ALA A 44 -1.16 -12.73 2.13
N ALA A 45 -1.58 -12.61 3.39
CA ALA A 45 -2.49 -11.57 3.84
C ALA A 45 -1.98 -10.13 3.63
N THR A 46 -0.71 -9.91 3.30
CA THR A 46 -0.11 -8.60 2.99
C THR A 46 0.39 -8.50 1.54
N ILE A 47 -0.07 -9.39 0.65
CA ILE A 47 0.19 -9.30 -0.79
C ILE A 47 -0.21 -7.91 -1.32
N PRO A 48 0.61 -7.26 -2.17
CA PRO A 48 0.30 -5.92 -2.67
C PRO A 48 -0.93 -5.91 -3.57
N VAL A 49 -1.55 -4.73 -3.69
CA VAL A 49 -2.55 -4.45 -4.72
C VAL A 49 -1.90 -4.59 -6.11
N LEU A 50 -2.62 -5.19 -7.04
CA LEU A 50 -2.20 -5.28 -8.45
C LEU A 50 -3.24 -4.62 -9.34
N VAL A 51 -2.80 -4.08 -10.46
CA VAL A 51 -3.68 -3.59 -11.51
C VAL A 51 -3.81 -4.65 -12.58
N ASP A 52 -5.03 -5.00 -12.95
CA ASP A 52 -5.31 -5.79 -14.14
C ASP A 52 -5.41 -4.86 -15.35
N TRP A 53 -4.27 -4.57 -15.97
CA TRP A 53 -4.20 -3.68 -17.14
C TRP A 53 -5.04 -4.19 -18.32
N PRO A 54 -5.02 -5.49 -18.69
CA PRO A 54 -5.90 -6.03 -19.73
C PRO A 54 -7.39 -5.85 -19.47
N ALA A 55 -7.85 -5.97 -18.21
CA ALA A 55 -9.24 -5.75 -17.83
C ALA A 55 -9.60 -4.28 -17.55
N SER A 56 -8.60 -3.39 -17.56
CA SER A 56 -8.78 -1.95 -17.31
C SER A 56 -9.00 -1.16 -18.59
N GLN A 57 -9.70 -0.04 -18.48
CA GLN A 57 -9.89 0.93 -19.55
C GLN A 57 -9.53 2.33 -19.01
N PRO A 58 -8.23 2.70 -18.91
CA PRO A 58 -7.78 3.90 -18.21
C PRO A 58 -8.17 5.23 -18.88
N HIS A 59 -8.70 5.18 -20.10
CA HIS A 59 -8.98 6.36 -20.93
C HIS A 59 -10.37 6.30 -21.54
N GLY A 60 -10.94 7.46 -21.85
CA GLY A 60 -12.24 7.62 -22.49
C GLY A 60 -13.36 8.00 -21.51
N GLU A 61 -14.58 8.06 -22.03
CA GLU A 61 -15.77 8.53 -21.29
C GLU A 61 -16.17 7.61 -20.13
N HIS A 62 -15.86 6.32 -20.21
CA HIS A 62 -16.14 5.30 -19.19
C HIS A 62 -14.85 4.74 -18.59
N ALA A 63 -13.89 5.63 -18.31
CA ALA A 63 -12.58 5.21 -17.83
C ALA A 63 -12.68 4.47 -16.49
N SER A 64 -12.06 3.29 -16.40
CA SER A 64 -12.07 2.44 -15.21
C SER A 64 -10.78 1.64 -15.05
N ILE A 65 -10.46 1.31 -13.81
CA ILE A 65 -9.32 0.47 -13.44
C ILE A 65 -9.81 -0.73 -12.66
N VAL A 66 -9.34 -1.91 -13.04
CA VAL A 66 -9.58 -3.15 -12.29
C VAL A 66 -8.43 -3.37 -11.34
N LEU A 67 -8.74 -3.33 -10.04
CA LEU A 67 -7.79 -3.59 -8.96
C LEU A 67 -8.01 -4.98 -8.38
N ARG A 68 -6.91 -5.69 -8.14
CA ARG A 68 -6.88 -6.98 -7.45
C ARG A 68 -6.32 -6.80 -6.05
N HIS A 69 -6.73 -7.68 -5.14
CA HIS A 69 -6.28 -7.75 -3.75
C HIS A 69 -6.75 -6.60 -2.85
N ILE A 70 -7.96 -6.10 -3.07
CA ILE A 70 -8.60 -5.13 -2.17
C ILE A 70 -9.05 -5.86 -0.90
N ASN A 71 -8.56 -5.41 0.26
CA ASN A 71 -9.03 -5.93 1.55
C ASN A 71 -10.43 -5.39 1.87
N TYR A 72 -11.42 -6.28 1.86
CA TYR A 72 -12.79 -5.99 2.23
C TYR A 72 -13.36 -7.18 3.03
N GLY A 73 -13.55 -6.98 4.33
CA GLY A 73 -14.01 -8.02 5.24
C GLY A 73 -12.88 -8.86 5.87
N GLY A 74 -13.29 -9.94 6.53
CA GLY A 74 -12.43 -10.70 7.44
C GLY A 74 -12.72 -10.36 8.91
N ASN A 75 -11.93 -10.95 9.80
CA ASN A 75 -12.11 -10.81 11.24
C ASN A 75 -10.73 -10.64 11.89
N PRO A 76 -10.41 -9.44 12.41
CA PRO A 76 -9.15 -9.16 13.09
C PRO A 76 -8.88 -10.08 14.30
N PHE A 77 -9.91 -10.50 15.03
CA PHE A 77 -9.77 -11.42 16.17
C PHE A 77 -9.38 -12.83 15.72
N GLU A 78 -9.88 -13.26 14.56
CA GLU A 78 -9.47 -14.51 13.92
C GLU A 78 -8.20 -14.35 13.07
N LYS A 79 -7.62 -13.15 13.00
CA LYS A 79 -6.53 -12.80 12.09
C LYS A 79 -6.83 -13.23 10.64
N SER A 80 -8.07 -13.06 10.22
CA SER A 80 -8.48 -13.36 8.85
C SER A 80 -8.70 -12.09 8.06
N THR A 81 -8.25 -12.08 6.82
CA THR A 81 -8.48 -11.03 5.82
C THR A 81 -9.17 -11.66 4.62
N VAL A 82 -10.01 -10.88 3.94
CA VAL A 82 -10.63 -11.29 2.70
C VAL A 82 -10.21 -10.32 1.61
N LEU A 83 -9.62 -10.85 0.54
CA LEU A 83 -9.14 -10.07 -0.60
C LEU A 83 -10.06 -10.29 -1.79
N HIS A 84 -10.46 -9.18 -2.41
CA HIS A 84 -11.40 -9.10 -3.52
C HIS A 84 -10.76 -8.41 -4.73
N SER A 85 -11.47 -8.45 -5.86
CA SER A 85 -11.21 -7.61 -7.02
C SER A 85 -12.32 -6.58 -7.17
N ALA A 86 -11.98 -5.36 -7.59
CA ALA A 86 -12.98 -4.32 -7.84
C ALA A 86 -12.72 -3.56 -9.14
N ARG A 87 -13.80 -3.18 -9.81
CA ARG A 87 -13.76 -2.20 -10.90
C ARG A 87 -13.99 -0.81 -10.33
N VAL A 88 -13.01 0.06 -10.53
CA VAL A 88 -13.00 1.44 -10.02
C VAL A 88 -13.29 2.40 -11.17
N PRO A 89 -14.44 3.09 -11.19
CA PRO A 89 -14.71 4.14 -12.16
C PRO A 89 -13.90 5.41 -11.82
N LEU A 90 -13.11 5.91 -12.77
CA LEU A 90 -12.25 7.08 -12.52
C LEU A 90 -13.05 8.39 -12.44
N ASP A 91 -14.19 8.47 -13.15
CA ASP A 91 -15.09 9.61 -13.12
C ASP A 91 -15.94 9.70 -11.83
N GLY A 92 -15.93 8.62 -11.04
CA GLY A 92 -16.56 8.53 -9.72
C GLY A 92 -15.75 9.17 -8.61
N LEU A 93 -14.49 9.56 -8.82
CA LEU A 93 -13.66 10.19 -7.79
C LEU A 93 -14.23 11.56 -7.37
N GLN A 94 -14.64 11.66 -6.11
CA GLN A 94 -15.18 12.89 -5.53
C GLN A 94 -14.09 13.72 -4.84
N SER A 95 -13.23 13.07 -4.05
CA SER A 95 -12.14 13.71 -3.32
C SER A 95 -11.06 12.71 -2.92
N ALA A 96 -9.90 13.24 -2.54
CA ALA A 96 -8.82 12.47 -1.95
C ALA A 96 -8.33 13.14 -0.66
N GLU A 97 -7.93 12.34 0.32
CA GLU A 97 -7.43 12.81 1.62
C GLU A 97 -6.07 12.18 1.91
N LEU A 98 -5.12 13.02 2.35
CA LEU A 98 -3.95 12.53 3.06
C LEU A 98 -4.35 12.25 4.51
N THR A 99 -4.21 11.00 4.95
CA THR A 99 -4.65 10.58 6.28
C THR A 99 -3.47 10.18 7.14
N LEU A 100 -3.31 10.87 8.28
CA LEU A 100 -2.31 10.56 9.30
C LEU A 100 -2.94 9.73 10.40
N VAL A 101 -2.33 8.59 10.72
CA VAL A 101 -2.77 7.63 11.74
C VAL A 101 -1.63 7.41 12.75
N PRO A 102 -1.66 8.08 13.91
CA PRO A 102 -0.57 7.99 14.88
C PRO A 102 -0.49 6.65 15.60
N PHE A 103 0.72 6.19 15.91
CA PHE A 103 0.96 5.02 16.75
C PHE A 103 1.06 5.42 18.24
N GLY A 104 0.16 4.91 19.08
CA GLY A 104 0.29 4.95 20.55
C GLY A 104 0.00 6.29 21.24
N GLU A 105 0.48 6.43 22.48
CA GLU A 105 0.28 7.63 23.30
C GLU A 105 1.01 8.85 22.71
N GLY A 106 0.29 9.98 22.59
CA GLY A 106 0.79 11.22 21.95
C GLY A 106 -0.12 11.75 20.83
N GLY A 107 -1.08 10.94 20.36
CA GLY A 107 -2.04 11.34 19.32
C GLY A 107 -1.32 11.88 18.08
N ARG A 108 -1.83 12.95 17.46
CA ARG A 108 -1.24 13.57 16.25
C ARG A 108 0.23 14.00 16.35
N PHE A 109 0.80 14.05 17.55
CA PHE A 109 2.20 14.43 17.80
C PHE A 109 3.09 13.23 18.10
N GLY A 110 2.55 12.01 18.01
CA GLY A 110 3.32 10.79 18.18
C GLY A 110 4.49 10.73 17.20
N PRO A 111 5.66 10.24 17.63
CA PRO A 111 6.89 10.23 16.83
C PRO A 111 6.84 9.24 15.66
N LEU A 112 5.91 8.30 15.70
CA LEU A 112 5.63 7.35 14.63
C LEU A 112 4.18 7.49 14.20
N GLN A 113 3.98 7.67 12.91
CA GLN A 113 2.66 7.75 12.32
C GLN A 113 2.65 6.95 11.03
N HIS A 114 1.51 6.34 10.76
CA HIS A 114 1.21 5.79 9.47
C HIS A 114 0.55 6.87 8.60
N VAL A 115 0.89 6.92 7.31
CA VAL A 115 0.29 7.85 6.35
C VAL A 115 -0.30 7.07 5.20
N GLN A 116 -1.55 7.37 4.86
CA GLN A 116 -2.29 6.67 3.83
C GLN A 116 -3.04 7.67 2.94
N LEU A 117 -3.29 7.28 1.69
CA LEU A 117 -4.10 8.05 0.74
C LEU A 117 -5.49 7.44 0.69
N ARG A 118 -6.51 8.25 0.98
CA ARG A 118 -7.91 7.84 0.95
C ARG A 118 -8.60 8.50 -0.23
N PHE A 119 -9.25 7.72 -1.08
CA PHE A 119 -10.01 8.17 -2.24
C PHE A 119 -11.50 7.92 -1.96
N ILE A 120 -12.30 8.98 -2.05
CA ILE A 120 -13.73 8.97 -1.75
C ILE A 120 -14.49 9.12 -3.06
N PHE A 121 -15.53 8.30 -3.25
CA PHE A 121 -16.30 8.22 -4.49
C PHE A 121 -17.67 8.88 -4.36
N GLU A 122 -18.20 9.37 -5.49
CA GLU A 122 -19.54 9.90 -5.60
C GLU A 122 -20.59 8.78 -5.41
N PRO A 123 -21.70 9.05 -4.69
CA PRO A 123 -22.77 8.09 -4.57
C PRO A 123 -23.31 7.65 -5.94
N GLY A 124 -23.39 6.34 -6.17
CA GLY A 124 -23.78 5.74 -7.45
C GLY A 124 -22.66 5.56 -8.47
N LYS A 125 -21.43 5.98 -8.14
CA LYS A 125 -20.20 5.75 -8.93
C LYS A 125 -19.08 5.17 -8.07
N GLU A 126 -19.44 4.37 -7.08
CA GLU A 126 -18.49 3.68 -6.22
C GLU A 126 -17.79 2.53 -6.97
N PRO A 127 -16.57 2.17 -6.57
CA PRO A 127 -15.98 0.87 -6.89
C PRO A 127 -16.96 -0.27 -6.61
N GLU A 128 -17.06 -1.20 -7.55
CA GLU A 128 -17.90 -2.39 -7.43
C GLU A 128 -17.03 -3.64 -7.33
N LEU A 129 -17.26 -4.43 -6.27
CA LEU A 129 -16.63 -5.74 -6.09
C LEU A 129 -17.12 -6.72 -7.14
N LEU A 130 -16.19 -7.28 -7.91
CA LEU A 130 -16.51 -8.11 -9.09
C LEU A 130 -17.08 -9.48 -8.71
N ASP A 131 -16.69 -10.01 -7.57
CA ASP A 131 -17.17 -11.29 -7.05
C ASP A 131 -18.57 -11.20 -6.40
N LEU A 132 -18.97 -9.99 -5.98
CA LEU A 132 -20.29 -9.74 -5.38
C LEU A 132 -21.28 -9.07 -6.35
N ALA A 133 -20.83 -8.66 -7.54
CA ALA A 133 -21.66 -8.03 -8.55
C ALA A 133 -22.83 -8.97 -8.95
N GLY A 134 -24.06 -8.56 -8.65
CA GLY A 134 -25.27 -9.35 -8.96
C GLY A 134 -25.53 -10.55 -8.04
N ALA A 135 -24.78 -10.70 -6.93
CA ALA A 135 -25.06 -11.76 -5.96
C ALA A 135 -26.38 -11.50 -5.23
N GLU A 136 -27.22 -12.55 -5.07
CA GLU A 136 -28.48 -12.47 -4.31
C GLU A 136 -28.24 -12.26 -2.80
N THR A 137 -27.00 -12.46 -2.34
CA THR A 137 -26.60 -12.21 -0.96
C THR A 137 -26.58 -10.71 -0.69
N GLY A 138 -27.35 -10.24 0.29
CA GLY A 138 -27.54 -8.82 0.64
C GLY A 138 -26.33 -8.05 1.17
N ALA A 139 -25.11 -8.37 0.72
CA ALA A 139 -23.93 -7.53 0.89
C ALA A 139 -23.93 -6.48 -0.24
N ASP A 140 -23.79 -5.20 0.13
CA ASP A 140 -23.62 -4.15 -0.86
C ASP A 140 -22.23 -4.29 -1.51
N PRO A 141 -22.13 -4.56 -2.82
CA PRO A 141 -20.85 -4.73 -3.49
C PRO A 141 -20.08 -3.41 -3.65
N ARG A 142 -20.69 -2.28 -3.29
CA ARG A 142 -20.13 -0.95 -3.50
C ARG A 142 -19.27 -0.49 -2.33
N ILE A 143 -18.10 0.05 -2.66
CA ILE A 143 -17.15 0.57 -1.68
C ILE A 143 -17.12 2.10 -1.78
N PRO A 144 -17.60 2.86 -0.76
CA PRO A 144 -17.68 4.32 -0.84
C PRO A 144 -16.30 5.01 -0.87
N ASP A 145 -15.26 4.33 -0.39
CA ASP A 145 -13.90 4.84 -0.36
C ASP A 145 -12.83 3.74 -0.34
N LEU A 146 -11.73 3.99 -1.04
CA LEU A 146 -10.54 3.13 -1.05
C LEU A 146 -9.41 3.80 -0.29
N VAL A 147 -8.68 3.04 0.51
CA VAL A 147 -7.51 3.50 1.24
C VAL A 147 -6.28 2.75 0.75
N PHE A 148 -5.29 3.49 0.29
CA PHE A 148 -3.99 2.99 -0.14
C PHE A 148 -2.92 3.30 0.90
N SER A 149 -2.19 2.26 1.27
CA SER A 149 -1.24 2.30 2.37
C SER A 149 0.00 1.48 2.02
N TRP A 150 1.18 2.11 2.09
CA TRP A 150 2.43 1.37 1.96
C TRP A 150 2.79 0.71 3.28
N VAL A 151 3.05 -0.60 3.25
CA VAL A 151 3.30 -1.39 4.44
C VAL A 151 4.57 -2.23 4.28
N SER A 152 5.15 -2.62 5.42
CA SER A 152 6.21 -3.61 5.47
C SER A 152 5.61 -5.01 5.24
N TRP A 153 5.83 -5.59 4.07
CA TRP A 153 5.52 -7.00 3.81
C TRP A 153 6.59 -7.89 4.43
N ARG A 154 6.17 -8.75 5.34
CA ARG A 154 7.06 -9.57 6.19
C ARG A 154 6.49 -10.94 6.44
N ARG A 155 7.30 -11.83 7.03
CA ARG A 155 6.87 -13.15 7.50
C ARG A 155 5.95 -13.04 8.73
N PRO A 156 5.05 -14.02 8.96
CA PRO A 156 4.12 -13.98 10.10
C PRO A 156 4.81 -14.02 11.48
N ASP A 157 5.96 -14.69 11.60
CA ASP A 157 6.77 -14.78 12.83
C ASP A 157 7.57 -13.52 13.13
N VAL A 158 7.66 -12.58 12.19
CA VAL A 158 8.45 -11.36 12.33
C VAL A 158 7.54 -10.22 12.75
N SER A 159 7.66 -9.79 14.01
CA SER A 159 7.03 -8.54 14.46
C SER A 159 7.67 -7.32 13.81
N TRP A 160 6.87 -6.26 13.62
CA TRP A 160 7.39 -4.98 13.15
C TRP A 160 8.27 -4.34 14.23
N ALA A 161 9.45 -3.87 13.83
CA ALA A 161 10.34 -3.11 14.68
C ALA A 161 11.05 -2.04 13.86
N PHE A 162 10.87 -0.77 14.22
CA PHE A 162 11.50 0.38 13.57
C PHE A 162 12.99 0.13 13.31
N ARG A 163 13.71 -0.29 14.35
CA ARG A 163 15.15 -0.52 14.30
C ARG A 163 15.57 -1.61 13.30
N LYS A 164 14.79 -2.68 13.16
CA LYS A 164 15.09 -3.74 12.16
C LYS A 164 14.92 -3.23 10.74
N GLY A 165 13.92 -2.38 10.50
CA GLY A 165 13.68 -1.80 9.18
C GLY A 165 14.72 -0.77 8.74
N MET A 166 15.64 -0.35 9.62
CA MET A 166 16.72 0.56 9.28
C MET A 166 17.86 -0.11 8.49
N ASP A 167 17.86 -1.45 8.44
CA ASP A 167 18.75 -2.24 7.59
C ASP A 167 17.94 -2.86 6.46
N ASP A 168 17.94 -2.18 5.32
CA ASP A 168 17.25 -2.63 4.11
C ASP A 168 17.97 -3.77 3.37
N GLU A 169 19.28 -3.94 3.58
CA GLU A 169 20.06 -5.07 3.02
C GLU A 169 19.66 -6.40 3.65
N SER A 170 19.14 -6.37 4.89
CA SER A 170 18.64 -7.57 5.57
C SER A 170 17.38 -8.16 4.93
N GLN A 171 16.71 -7.42 4.03
CA GLN A 171 15.48 -7.82 3.33
C GLN A 171 14.40 -8.38 4.27
N ILE A 172 14.36 -7.91 5.52
CA ILE A 172 13.36 -8.35 6.51
C ILE A 172 11.97 -7.83 6.14
N TYR A 173 11.89 -6.63 5.54
CA TYR A 173 10.67 -5.95 5.15
C TYR A 173 10.70 -5.58 3.66
N TRP A 174 9.86 -6.24 2.87
CA TRP A 174 9.58 -5.81 1.49
C TRP A 174 8.56 -4.68 1.48
N LEU A 175 8.62 -3.85 0.45
CA LEU A 175 7.69 -2.77 0.25
C LEU A 175 6.42 -3.31 -0.43
N SER A 176 5.25 -3.00 0.11
CA SER A 176 3.96 -3.41 -0.46
C SER A 176 2.98 -2.27 -0.36
N LEU A 177 2.41 -1.85 -1.50
CA LEU A 177 1.22 -1.00 -1.48
C LEU A 177 -0.01 -1.90 -1.30
N ARG A 178 -0.81 -1.59 -0.29
CA ARG A 178 -2.04 -2.31 0.02
C ARG A 178 -3.25 -1.41 -0.25
N ALA A 179 -4.29 -2.00 -0.81
CA ALA A 179 -5.60 -1.37 -0.98
C ALA A 179 -6.60 -1.98 0.00
N PHE A 180 -7.40 -1.11 0.62
CA PHE A 180 -8.44 -1.49 1.57
C PHE A 180 -9.72 -0.75 1.23
N ALA A 181 -10.87 -1.37 1.47
CA ALA A 181 -12.06 -0.58 1.71
C ALA A 181 -11.86 0.28 2.96
N GLY A 182 -12.28 1.55 2.92
CA GLY A 182 -12.01 2.47 4.01
C GLY A 182 -12.62 2.00 5.34
N SER A 183 -13.83 1.42 5.32
CA SER A 183 -14.50 0.91 6.51
C SER A 183 -13.72 -0.20 7.20
N GLN A 184 -13.16 -1.13 6.42
CA GLN A 184 -12.29 -2.19 6.92
C GLN A 184 -11.03 -1.60 7.55
N ARG A 185 -10.35 -0.67 6.86
CA ARG A 185 -9.12 -0.05 7.37
C ARG A 185 -9.36 0.76 8.64
N PHE A 186 -10.47 1.51 8.68
CA PHE A 186 -10.85 2.31 9.84
C PHE A 186 -11.16 1.42 11.05
N LEU A 187 -11.88 0.30 10.85
CA LEU A 187 -12.14 -0.68 11.90
C LEU A 187 -10.84 -1.24 12.49
N GLU A 188 -9.89 -1.66 11.65
CA GLU A 188 -8.59 -2.18 12.08
C GLU A 188 -7.83 -1.15 12.93
N ASP A 189 -7.76 0.11 12.48
CA ASP A 189 -7.08 1.18 13.22
C ASP A 189 -7.78 1.50 14.54
N VAL A 190 -9.12 1.55 14.56
CA VAL A 190 -9.91 1.80 15.76
C VAL A 190 -9.73 0.70 16.80
N LEU A 191 -9.69 -0.57 16.40
CA LEU A 191 -9.44 -1.70 17.30
C LEU A 191 -8.06 -1.62 17.96
N GLU A 192 -7.10 -0.94 17.30
CA GLU A 192 -5.77 -0.65 17.84
C GLU A 192 -5.70 0.72 18.55
N GLY A 193 -6.85 1.37 18.77
CA GLY A 193 -6.97 2.65 19.48
C GLY A 193 -6.43 3.84 18.69
N ARG A 194 -6.41 3.76 17.36
CA ARG A 194 -5.84 4.79 16.48
C ARG A 194 -6.92 5.61 15.80
N ASP A 195 -6.74 6.92 15.87
CA ASP A 195 -7.61 7.90 15.21
C ASP A 195 -7.05 8.33 13.86
N TRP A 196 -7.94 8.76 12.96
CA TRP A 196 -7.55 9.33 11.68
C TRP A 196 -7.59 10.85 11.70
N TYR A 197 -6.51 11.46 11.21
CA TYR A 197 -6.42 12.89 10.96
C TYR A 197 -6.31 13.12 9.45
N CYS A 198 -7.45 13.38 8.82
CA CYS A 198 -7.57 13.52 7.37
C CYS A 198 -7.40 14.97 6.93
N TYR A 199 -6.64 15.16 5.86
CA TYR A 199 -6.39 16.43 5.20
C TYR A 199 -6.86 16.33 3.74
N PRO A 200 -8.04 16.89 3.41
CA PRO A 200 -8.54 16.88 2.04
C PRO A 200 -7.57 17.60 1.11
N LEU A 201 -7.20 16.91 0.03
CA LEU A 201 -6.30 17.42 -0.99
C LEU A 201 -7.04 18.39 -1.91
N ARG A 202 -6.29 19.34 -2.43
CA ARG A 202 -6.68 20.29 -3.47
C ARG A 202 -5.66 20.18 -4.60
N LEU A 203 -5.94 19.28 -5.54
CA LEU A 203 -5.08 19.07 -6.71
C LEU A 203 -5.45 20.07 -7.82
N PRO A 204 -4.48 20.52 -8.64
CA PRO A 204 -4.80 21.21 -9.89
C PRO A 204 -5.59 20.28 -10.82
N GLY A 205 -6.36 20.82 -11.77
CA GLY A 205 -7.23 20.04 -12.66
C GLY A 205 -8.51 19.49 -12.03
N GLY A 206 -8.75 19.70 -10.74
CA GLY A 206 -9.99 19.25 -10.07
C GLY A 206 -10.18 17.73 -10.15
N LYS A 207 -11.25 17.26 -10.81
CA LYS A 207 -11.53 15.82 -10.98
C LYS A 207 -10.45 15.11 -11.81
N GLU A 208 -9.91 15.78 -12.82
CA GLU A 208 -8.81 15.20 -13.63
C GLU A 208 -7.55 15.02 -12.77
N GLY A 209 -7.28 15.97 -11.88
CA GLY A 209 -6.20 15.85 -10.90
C GLY A 209 -6.40 14.69 -9.93
N LEU A 210 -7.63 14.43 -9.48
CA LEU A 210 -7.95 13.27 -8.64
C LEU A 210 -7.73 11.95 -9.38
N ALA A 211 -8.16 11.87 -10.65
CA ALA A 211 -7.91 10.71 -11.49
C ALA A 211 -6.41 10.48 -11.70
N GLU A 212 -5.63 11.53 -11.97
CA GLU A 212 -4.17 11.43 -12.11
C GLU A 212 -3.49 10.99 -10.80
N LEU A 213 -3.96 11.46 -9.63
CA LEU A 213 -3.45 10.99 -8.34
C LEU A 213 -3.74 9.50 -8.14
N PHE A 214 -4.95 9.07 -8.44
CA PHE A 214 -5.35 7.67 -8.34
C PHE A 214 -4.48 6.80 -9.27
N MET A 215 -4.35 7.20 -10.54
CA MET A 215 -3.50 6.52 -11.53
C MET A 215 -2.05 6.46 -11.08
N SER A 216 -1.49 7.59 -10.63
CA SER A 216 -0.12 7.64 -10.08
C SER A 216 0.07 6.68 -8.91
N THR A 217 -0.94 6.57 -8.03
CA THR A 217 -0.90 5.68 -6.86
C THR A 217 -0.91 4.22 -7.27
N VAL A 218 -1.86 3.81 -8.11
CA VAL A 218 -2.04 2.39 -8.46
C VAL A 218 -0.94 1.90 -9.38
N THR A 219 -0.46 2.71 -10.32
CA THR A 219 0.65 2.31 -11.20
C THR A 219 1.98 2.24 -10.45
N LEU A 220 2.27 3.19 -9.54
CA LEU A 220 3.45 3.09 -8.69
C LEU A 220 3.40 1.84 -7.80
N GLY A 221 2.22 1.56 -7.22
CA GLY A 221 1.99 0.36 -6.43
C GLY A 221 2.20 -0.93 -7.22
N ASP A 222 1.58 -1.02 -8.40
CA ASP A 222 1.67 -2.18 -9.30
C ASP A 222 3.10 -2.43 -9.79
N GLY A 223 3.84 -1.38 -10.15
CA GLY A 223 5.25 -1.49 -10.54
C GLY A 223 6.12 -2.07 -9.42
N VAL A 224 6.06 -1.48 -8.23
CA VAL A 224 6.81 -1.98 -7.05
C VAL A 224 6.36 -3.39 -6.69
N ALA A 225 5.06 -3.68 -6.75
CA ALA A 225 4.51 -4.99 -6.45
C ALA A 225 5.08 -6.06 -7.38
N ARG A 226 5.14 -5.79 -8.68
CA ARG A 226 5.65 -6.74 -9.69
C ARG A 226 7.15 -6.97 -9.53
N ASP A 227 7.94 -5.93 -9.29
CA ASP A 227 9.37 -6.06 -9.02
C ASP A 227 9.63 -6.86 -7.74
N THR A 228 8.93 -6.51 -6.67
CA THR A 228 9.00 -7.21 -5.37
C THR A 228 8.63 -8.68 -5.52
N LEU A 229 7.50 -8.98 -6.17
CA LEU A 229 7.05 -10.35 -6.42
C LEU A 229 8.04 -11.11 -7.30
N ALA A 230 8.57 -10.51 -8.37
CA ALA A 230 9.56 -11.13 -9.23
C ALA A 230 10.84 -11.50 -8.46
N HIS A 231 11.36 -10.60 -7.61
CA HIS A 231 12.50 -10.87 -6.75
C HIS A 231 12.22 -11.95 -5.71
N MET A 232 11.07 -11.87 -5.01
CA MET A 232 10.67 -12.85 -4.00
C MET A 232 10.50 -14.25 -4.61
N LEU A 233 9.90 -14.34 -5.81
CA LEU A 233 9.71 -15.60 -6.52
C LEU A 233 11.03 -16.12 -7.10
N ALA A 234 11.93 -15.29 -7.61
CA ALA A 234 13.25 -15.76 -8.04
C ALA A 234 13.99 -16.54 -6.93
N GLY A 235 13.89 -16.08 -5.66
CA GLY A 235 14.39 -16.84 -4.50
C GLY A 235 13.47 -17.99 -4.03
N GLY A 236 12.17 -17.90 -4.31
CA GLY A 236 11.15 -18.88 -3.93
C GLY A 236 11.17 -20.17 -4.74
N GLU A 237 11.57 -20.13 -6.01
CA GLU A 237 11.61 -21.30 -6.90
C GLU A 237 12.57 -22.37 -6.36
N GLU A 238 13.81 -21.99 -6.03
CA GLU A 238 14.81 -22.92 -5.50
C GLU A 238 14.39 -23.50 -4.14
N ALA A 239 13.76 -22.68 -3.29
CA ALA A 239 13.25 -23.12 -2.01
C ALA A 239 12.09 -24.11 -2.20
N TRP A 240 11.21 -23.86 -3.16
CA TRP A 240 10.07 -24.73 -3.45
C TRP A 240 10.49 -26.04 -4.12
N LEU A 241 11.38 -25.99 -5.12
CA LEU A 241 11.90 -27.16 -5.84
C LEU A 241 12.66 -28.13 -4.93
N LYS A 242 13.35 -27.62 -3.89
CA LYS A 242 13.97 -28.46 -2.84
C LYS A 242 12.96 -29.32 -2.07
N HIS A 243 11.68 -28.96 -2.11
CA HIS A 243 10.59 -29.59 -1.35
C HIS A 243 9.46 -30.14 -2.23
N ALA A 244 9.60 -30.08 -3.56
CA ALA A 244 8.61 -30.65 -4.48
C ALA A 244 8.60 -32.19 -4.39
N PRO A 245 7.42 -32.85 -4.48
CA PRO A 245 7.35 -34.30 -4.49
C PRO A 245 8.14 -34.86 -5.70
N PRO A 246 8.94 -35.93 -5.54
CA PRO A 246 9.72 -36.47 -6.65
C PRO A 246 8.81 -37.05 -7.74
N GLY A 247 8.96 -36.54 -8.96
CA GLY A 247 8.29 -37.04 -10.17
C GLY A 247 8.59 -36.15 -11.37
N ASN A 248 9.13 -36.73 -12.45
CA ASN A 248 9.60 -35.97 -13.63
C ASN A 248 8.50 -35.11 -14.29
N ASP A 249 7.25 -35.58 -14.29
CA ASP A 249 6.13 -34.86 -14.92
C ASP A 249 5.56 -33.75 -14.01
N ALA A 250 5.60 -33.95 -12.69
CA ALA A 250 5.09 -32.98 -11.71
C ALA A 250 6.04 -31.79 -11.54
N GLU A 251 7.36 -32.03 -11.59
CA GLU A 251 8.35 -30.94 -11.54
C GLU A 251 8.28 -30.06 -12.78
N GLN A 252 8.07 -30.65 -13.95
CA GLN A 252 7.97 -29.91 -15.22
C GLN A 252 6.68 -29.09 -15.30
N ASP A 253 5.55 -29.62 -14.83
CA ASP A 253 4.28 -28.88 -14.71
C ASP A 253 4.39 -27.70 -13.72
N ILE A 254 5.04 -27.92 -12.57
CA ILE A 254 5.30 -26.86 -11.59
C ILE A 254 6.20 -25.76 -12.17
N ARG A 255 7.26 -26.12 -12.91
CA ARG A 255 8.12 -25.14 -13.59
C ARG A 255 7.37 -24.36 -14.67
N CYS A 256 6.47 -25.00 -15.41
CA CYS A 256 5.61 -24.32 -16.37
C CYS A 256 4.69 -23.31 -15.69
N GLN A 257 4.00 -23.70 -14.62
CA GLN A 257 3.16 -22.80 -13.81
C GLN A 257 3.99 -21.66 -13.19
N TRP A 258 5.22 -21.94 -12.78
CA TRP A 258 6.13 -20.94 -12.23
C TRP A 258 6.53 -19.89 -13.28
N ASN A 259 6.90 -20.35 -14.46
CA ASN A 259 7.24 -19.48 -15.58
C ASN A 259 6.03 -18.66 -16.02
N GLU A 260 4.85 -19.26 -16.09
CA GLU A 260 3.61 -18.56 -16.40
C GLU A 260 3.32 -17.46 -15.38
N LEU A 261 3.48 -17.75 -14.08
CA LEU A 261 3.33 -16.75 -13.01
C LEU A 261 4.30 -15.58 -13.18
N LEU A 262 5.56 -15.86 -13.48
CA LEU A 262 6.57 -14.82 -13.72
C LEU A 262 6.26 -13.99 -14.97
N GLU A 263 5.82 -14.61 -16.06
CA GLU A 263 5.41 -13.89 -17.28
C GLU A 263 4.19 -13.00 -17.00
N ARG A 264 3.20 -13.49 -16.27
CA ARG A 264 2.02 -12.69 -15.86
C ARG A 264 2.38 -11.51 -14.96
N ILE A 265 3.31 -11.72 -14.02
CA ILE A 265 3.84 -10.64 -13.17
C ILE A 265 4.58 -9.60 -14.02
N LYS A 266 5.35 -10.04 -15.03
CA LYS A 266 6.05 -9.13 -15.96
C LYS A 266 5.13 -8.47 -16.99
N THR A 267 3.89 -8.94 -17.15
CA THR A 267 2.90 -8.33 -18.04
C THR A 267 2.35 -7.06 -17.38
N SER A 268 3.15 -5.99 -17.33
CA SER A 268 2.69 -4.63 -17.03
C SER A 268 2.43 -3.88 -18.34
N ASP A 269 1.60 -2.84 -18.32
CA ASP A 269 1.63 -1.85 -19.39
C ASP A 269 2.86 -0.95 -19.19
N PRO A 270 3.90 -1.04 -20.04
CA PRO A 270 5.10 -0.21 -19.91
C PRO A 270 4.82 1.27 -20.21
N GLN A 271 3.69 1.56 -20.85
CA GLN A 271 3.30 2.91 -21.27
C GLN A 271 2.42 3.63 -20.25
N ALA A 272 1.79 2.92 -19.31
CA ALA A 272 0.89 3.51 -18.32
C ALA A 272 1.58 4.60 -17.48
N LEU A 273 2.88 4.45 -17.15
CA LEU A 273 3.72 5.52 -16.58
C LEU A 273 5.22 5.31 -16.87
N THR A 274 5.69 5.70 -18.06
CA THR A 274 7.10 5.53 -18.49
C THR A 274 8.17 6.24 -17.60
N GLN A 275 7.77 7.01 -16.59
CA GLN A 275 8.67 7.84 -15.76
C GLN A 275 8.60 7.53 -14.25
N VAL A 276 7.81 6.56 -13.82
CA VAL A 276 7.50 6.34 -12.39
C VAL A 276 7.93 4.94 -11.96
N LEU A 277 9.23 4.70 -12.00
CA LEU A 277 9.80 3.47 -11.48
C LEU A 277 10.69 3.81 -10.29
N ILE A 278 10.32 3.30 -9.11
CA ILE A 278 11.27 3.12 -8.03
C ILE A 278 12.26 2.07 -8.53
N PRO A 279 13.58 2.31 -8.47
CA PRO A 279 14.55 1.32 -8.93
C PRO A 279 14.30 -0.04 -8.26
N PRO A 280 14.46 -1.17 -8.98
CA PRO A 280 14.23 -2.49 -8.39
C PRO A 280 15.09 -2.76 -7.14
N GLU A 281 16.23 -2.08 -6.99
CA GLU A 281 17.07 -2.19 -5.78
C GLU A 281 16.47 -1.50 -4.53
N GLN A 282 15.32 -0.83 -4.68
CA GLN A 282 14.64 -0.04 -3.65
C GLN A 282 13.24 -0.57 -3.30
N ASP A 283 12.97 -1.84 -3.61
CA ASP A 283 11.73 -2.56 -3.29
C ASP A 283 11.59 -3.00 -1.81
N THR A 284 12.48 -2.52 -0.95
CA THR A 284 12.47 -2.78 0.50
C THR A 284 11.84 -1.62 1.28
N TYR A 285 11.09 -1.96 2.32
CA TYR A 285 10.50 -0.97 3.23
C TYR A 285 11.55 -0.46 4.21
N HIS A 286 11.79 0.85 4.21
CA HIS A 286 12.70 1.51 5.14
C HIS A 286 11.98 2.64 5.89
N PRO A 287 11.89 2.62 7.25
CA PRO A 287 11.04 3.53 8.02
C PRO A 287 11.24 5.03 7.76
N LEU A 288 12.47 5.46 7.45
CA LEU A 288 12.77 6.88 7.19
C LEU A 288 12.83 7.24 5.71
N VAL A 289 12.94 6.27 4.80
CA VAL A 289 13.33 6.53 3.41
C VAL A 289 12.24 6.08 2.45
N ARG A 290 11.74 4.86 2.63
CA ARG A 290 10.72 4.21 1.80
C ARG A 290 9.64 3.64 2.70
N SER A 291 8.86 4.53 3.29
CA SER A 291 7.80 4.21 4.22
C SER A 291 6.47 4.75 3.73
N CYS A 292 5.38 4.37 4.41
CA CYS A 292 4.06 4.98 4.22
C CYS A 292 4.07 6.51 4.12
N VAL A 293 4.92 7.15 4.90
CA VAL A 293 5.07 8.60 5.00
C VAL A 293 5.71 9.16 3.74
N THR A 294 6.92 8.70 3.41
CA THR A 294 7.69 9.24 2.29
C THR A 294 7.05 8.92 0.95
N LEU A 295 6.47 7.73 0.81
CA LEU A 295 5.85 7.29 -0.45
C LEU A 295 4.51 7.96 -0.70
N ALA A 296 3.64 8.12 0.32
CA ALA A 296 2.39 8.86 0.12
C ALA A 296 2.65 10.33 -0.29
N ARG A 297 3.64 10.98 0.36
CA ARG A 297 4.09 12.32 -0.01
C ARG A 297 4.66 12.34 -1.44
N TYR A 298 5.57 11.42 -1.75
CA TYR A 298 6.19 11.31 -3.06
C TYR A 298 5.14 11.17 -4.16
N THR A 299 4.15 10.29 -3.99
CA THR A 299 3.06 10.10 -4.94
C THR A 299 2.29 11.40 -5.18
N VAL A 300 1.89 12.12 -4.14
CA VAL A 300 1.17 13.40 -4.29
C VAL A 300 2.00 14.43 -5.06
N LEU A 301 3.28 14.60 -4.72
CA LEU A 301 4.15 15.58 -5.35
C LEU A 301 4.47 15.23 -6.81
N LEU A 302 4.68 13.95 -7.08
CA LEU A 302 4.91 13.43 -8.42
C LEU A 302 3.69 13.68 -9.31
N THR A 303 2.49 13.37 -8.82
CA THR A 303 1.23 13.68 -9.51
C THR A 303 1.13 15.17 -9.82
N VAL A 304 1.38 16.05 -8.84
CA VAL A 304 1.29 17.50 -9.05
C VAL A 304 2.29 17.98 -10.11
N LYS A 305 3.52 17.47 -10.11
CA LYS A 305 4.51 17.79 -11.15
C LYS A 305 4.06 17.37 -12.54
N ARG A 306 3.41 16.20 -12.67
CA ARG A 306 2.84 15.74 -13.94
C ARG A 306 1.67 16.61 -14.40
N LEU A 307 0.77 16.97 -13.51
CA LEU A 307 -0.33 17.89 -13.80
C LEU A 307 0.21 19.24 -14.30
N ILE A 308 1.24 19.79 -13.65
CA ILE A 308 1.89 21.04 -14.08
C ILE A 308 2.54 20.88 -15.46
N ALA A 309 3.23 19.77 -15.72
CA ALA A 309 3.82 19.48 -17.03
C ALA A 309 2.76 19.39 -18.15
N ASN A 310 1.54 18.96 -17.79
CA ASN A 310 0.38 18.92 -18.67
C ASN A 310 -0.42 20.23 -18.70
N GLY A 311 0.10 21.31 -18.10
CA GLY A 311 -0.51 22.64 -18.14
C GLY A 311 -1.53 22.93 -17.02
N GLN A 312 -1.70 22.03 -16.04
CA GLN A 312 -2.61 22.19 -14.91
C GLN A 312 -1.83 22.61 -13.66
N ASN A 313 -1.93 23.89 -13.29
CA ASN A 313 -1.17 24.45 -12.15
C ASN A 313 -2.01 25.32 -11.22
N GLU A 314 -3.31 25.41 -11.46
CA GLU A 314 -4.24 26.22 -10.69
C GLU A 314 -4.22 25.92 -9.19
N GLY A 315 -4.05 26.98 -8.39
CA GLY A 315 -4.00 26.89 -6.93
C GLY A 315 -2.66 26.43 -6.36
N VAL A 316 -1.72 25.95 -7.19
CA VAL A 316 -0.39 25.53 -6.74
C VAL A 316 0.52 26.74 -6.55
N ILE A 317 1.23 26.80 -5.42
CA ILE A 317 2.23 27.81 -5.14
C ILE A 317 3.60 27.26 -5.54
N LEU A 318 4.01 27.50 -6.80
CA LEU A 318 5.19 26.87 -7.41
C LEU A 318 6.48 27.07 -6.61
N ASP A 319 6.73 28.27 -6.09
CA ASP A 319 7.94 28.58 -5.30
C ASP A 319 7.99 27.85 -3.94
N LYS A 320 6.87 27.25 -3.53
CA LYS A 320 6.73 26.48 -2.29
C LYS A 320 6.49 24.99 -2.56
N LEU A 321 6.38 24.58 -3.83
CA LEU A 321 6.17 23.19 -4.21
C LEU A 321 7.49 22.42 -4.02
N PRO A 322 7.57 21.46 -3.09
CA PRO A 322 8.77 20.66 -2.91
C PRO A 322 8.95 19.65 -4.06
N GLU A 323 10.18 19.16 -4.22
CA GLU A 323 10.45 18.08 -5.17
C GLU A 323 9.93 16.73 -4.65
N PRO A 324 9.42 15.86 -5.55
CA PRO A 324 9.11 14.47 -5.24
C PRO A 324 10.42 13.71 -5.05
N PHE A 325 10.96 13.78 -3.84
CA PHE A 325 12.22 13.16 -3.45
C PHE A 325 11.99 11.95 -2.55
N LEU A 326 12.72 10.87 -2.83
CA LEU A 326 12.91 9.75 -1.92
C LEU A 326 14.38 9.76 -1.51
N GLY A 327 14.63 9.66 -0.20
CA GLY A 327 15.98 9.61 0.34
C GLY A 327 16.76 8.38 -0.11
N THR A 328 18.01 8.33 0.30
CA THR A 328 18.83 7.12 0.24
C THR A 328 19.15 6.64 1.65
N THR A 329 19.35 5.33 1.78
CA THR A 329 19.72 4.73 3.07
C THR A 329 21.18 5.06 3.37
N GLU A 330 21.43 5.72 4.50
CA GLU A 330 22.78 6.07 4.95
C GLU A 330 23.40 4.94 5.77
N VAL A 331 24.74 4.81 5.74
CA VAL A 331 25.48 3.73 6.43
C VAL A 331 25.14 3.66 7.92
N TRP A 332 24.98 4.79 8.59
CA TRP A 332 24.66 4.83 10.02
C TRP A 332 23.29 4.21 10.34
N MET A 333 22.35 4.19 9.40
CA MET A 333 21.02 3.60 9.59
C MET A 333 21.14 2.07 9.74
N LYS A 334 21.99 1.47 8.90
CA LYS A 334 22.32 0.04 8.96
C LYS A 334 23.08 -0.28 10.25
N GLU A 335 24.06 0.54 10.62
CA GLU A 335 24.78 0.41 11.90
C GLU A 335 23.82 0.51 13.10
N PHE A 336 22.85 1.43 13.04
CA PHE A 336 21.82 1.61 14.07
C PHE A 336 20.97 0.35 14.24
N ALA A 337 20.64 -0.36 13.16
CA ALA A 337 19.90 -1.62 13.23
C ALA A 337 20.60 -2.65 14.13
N HIS A 338 21.93 -2.71 14.09
CA HIS A 338 22.75 -3.71 14.80
C HIS A 338 23.45 -3.18 16.07
N ALA A 339 23.37 -1.89 16.36
CA ALA A 339 24.08 -1.23 17.47
C ALA A 339 23.70 -1.69 18.89
N GLY A 340 24.70 -1.91 19.75
CA GLY A 340 24.49 -1.90 21.21
C GLY A 340 24.24 -0.48 21.75
N LEU A 341 24.03 -0.31 23.06
CA LEU A 341 23.74 0.99 23.69
C LEU A 341 24.76 2.08 23.28
N ARG A 342 26.06 1.75 23.32
CA ARG A 342 27.14 2.65 22.90
C ARG A 342 27.01 3.10 21.44
N GLY A 343 26.65 2.18 20.54
CA GLY A 343 26.44 2.49 19.13
C GLY A 343 25.24 3.40 18.91
N LEU A 344 24.14 3.19 19.65
CA LEU A 344 22.96 4.08 19.59
C LEU A 344 23.30 5.52 19.93
N PHE A 345 24.12 5.75 20.97
CA PHE A 345 24.60 7.10 21.32
C PHE A 345 25.44 7.74 20.21
N LEU A 346 26.23 6.95 19.47
CA LEU A 346 27.03 7.44 18.35
C LEU A 346 26.18 7.74 17.10
N CYS A 347 25.10 6.99 16.88
CA CYS A 347 24.17 7.23 15.78
C CYS A 347 23.23 8.43 16.06
N ALA A 348 22.97 8.79 17.31
CA ALA A 348 21.97 9.82 17.66
C ALA A 348 22.23 11.20 17.01
N PRO A 349 23.46 11.74 16.98
CA PRO A 349 23.76 12.98 16.27
C PRO A 349 23.53 12.88 14.75
N LEU A 350 23.81 11.71 14.16
CA LEU A 350 23.59 11.46 12.73
C LEU A 350 22.09 11.40 12.42
N ALA A 351 21.31 10.70 13.26
CA ALA A 351 19.86 10.66 13.16
C ALA A 351 19.22 12.05 13.28
N MET A 352 19.66 12.86 14.26
CA MET A 352 19.19 14.25 14.39
C MET A 352 19.52 15.09 13.16
N ARG A 353 20.77 15.01 12.68
CA ARG A 353 21.20 15.72 11.47
C ARG A 353 20.40 15.28 10.24
N TYR A 354 20.08 13.99 10.13
CA TYR A 354 19.27 13.45 9.05
C TYR A 354 17.85 14.04 9.10
N VAL A 355 17.16 13.92 10.23
CA VAL A 355 15.79 14.45 10.41
C VAL A 355 15.70 15.95 10.15
N MET A 356 16.72 16.72 10.55
CA MET A 356 16.80 18.17 10.27
C MET A 356 17.00 18.52 8.78
N ARG A 357 17.44 17.57 7.96
CA ARG A 357 17.66 17.76 6.51
C ARG A 357 16.58 17.11 5.66
N HIS A 358 15.94 16.09 6.20
CA HIS A 358 14.97 15.24 5.53
C HIS A 358 13.59 15.39 6.18
N HIS A 359 13.00 16.57 6.02
CA HIS A 359 11.66 16.87 6.54
C HIS A 359 10.59 15.96 5.92
N GLU A 360 10.84 15.42 4.73
CA GLU A 360 9.99 14.41 4.07
C GLU A 360 9.85 13.11 4.88
N SER A 361 10.80 12.81 5.76
CA SER A 361 10.77 11.65 6.67
C SER A 361 9.98 11.92 7.95
N VAL A 362 9.51 13.16 8.17
CA VAL A 362 8.84 13.61 9.39
C VAL A 362 7.33 13.77 9.12
N PRO A 363 6.48 12.84 9.59
CA PRO A 363 5.06 12.81 9.19
C PRO A 363 4.30 14.09 9.48
N ILE A 364 4.61 14.76 10.60
CA ILE A 364 3.89 15.97 11.04
C ILE A 364 4.18 17.20 10.18
N ASP A 365 5.32 17.22 9.47
CA ASP A 365 5.72 18.33 8.61
C ASP A 365 4.96 18.28 7.27
N ILE A 366 4.57 17.09 6.81
CA ILE A 366 3.95 16.88 5.49
C ILE A 366 2.68 17.71 5.30
N PRO A 367 1.68 17.70 6.23
CA PRO A 367 0.50 18.53 6.02
C PRO A 367 0.79 20.03 6.05
N ALA A 368 1.90 20.49 6.63
CA ALA A 368 2.29 21.90 6.61
C ALA A 368 2.94 22.26 5.28
N GLU A 369 3.81 21.39 4.78
CA GLU A 369 4.46 21.52 3.48
C GLU A 369 3.43 21.54 2.33
N LEU A 370 2.48 20.60 2.31
CA LEU A 370 1.44 20.54 1.29
C LEU A 370 0.51 21.76 1.35
N ASP A 371 0.18 22.28 2.54
CA ASP A 371 -0.60 23.51 2.70
C ASP A 371 0.16 24.73 2.13
N ALA A 372 1.46 24.83 2.42
CA ALA A 372 2.32 25.90 1.90
C ALA A 372 2.46 25.87 0.37
N ALA A 373 2.35 24.68 -0.24
CA ALA A 373 2.30 24.50 -1.69
C ALA A 373 0.91 24.73 -2.30
N GLY A 374 -0.12 25.03 -1.49
CA GLY A 374 -1.51 25.22 -1.94
C GLY A 374 -2.28 23.93 -2.23
N LEU A 375 -1.75 22.78 -1.80
CA LEU A 375 -2.26 21.44 -2.15
C LEU A 375 -3.28 20.89 -1.15
N LEU A 376 -3.62 21.63 -0.09
CA LEU A 376 -4.65 21.26 0.87
C LEU A 376 -5.84 22.19 0.78
N GLN A 377 -7.03 21.65 1.06
CA GLN A 377 -8.22 22.48 1.22
C GLN A 377 -8.10 23.35 2.48
N GLN A 378 -8.60 24.58 2.38
CA GLN A 378 -8.65 25.51 3.49
C GLN A 378 -10.11 25.90 3.82
N ARG A 379 -10.40 26.10 5.10
CA ARG A 379 -11.66 26.69 5.58
C ARG A 379 -11.34 27.89 6.45
N ASN A 380 -11.93 29.05 6.14
CA ASN A 380 -11.69 30.32 6.85
C ASN A 380 -10.20 30.68 6.94
N GLY A 381 -9.45 30.48 5.85
CA GLY A 381 -8.01 30.78 5.77
C GLY A 381 -7.11 29.85 6.59
N LYS A 382 -7.61 28.72 7.08
CA LYS A 382 -6.83 27.71 7.81
C LYS A 382 -6.94 26.36 7.12
N ARG A 383 -5.86 25.59 7.17
CA ARG A 383 -5.82 24.18 6.73
C ARG A 383 -7.02 23.41 7.28
N TYR A 384 -7.83 22.85 6.38
CA TYR A 384 -8.96 22.04 6.74
C TYR A 384 -8.47 20.66 7.20
N ARG A 385 -8.96 20.23 8.36
CA ARG A 385 -8.62 18.94 8.96
C ARG A 385 -9.89 18.31 9.50
N ILE A 386 -10.06 17.03 9.22
CA ILE A 386 -11.12 16.20 9.78
C ILE A 386 -10.47 15.21 10.74
N HIS A 387 -11.07 15.04 11.91
CA HIS A 387 -10.62 14.07 12.91
C HIS A 387 -11.71 13.02 13.07
N TYR A 388 -11.39 11.79 12.73
CA TYR A 388 -12.26 10.64 12.92
C TYR A 388 -11.76 9.78 14.07
N SER A 389 -12.68 9.39 14.95
CA SER A 389 -12.41 8.51 16.09
C SER A 389 -13.63 7.66 16.41
N HIS A 390 -13.41 6.54 17.10
CA HIS A 390 -14.50 5.68 17.57
C HIS A 390 -15.41 6.33 18.63
N LYS A 391 -14.92 7.37 19.33
CA LYS A 391 -15.67 8.12 20.35
C LYS A 391 -16.40 9.33 19.80
N GLY A 392 -16.21 9.64 18.52
CA GLY A 392 -16.69 10.87 17.90
C GLY A 392 -17.29 10.62 16.53
N ILE A 393 -16.91 11.46 15.58
CA ILE A 393 -17.34 11.32 14.20
C ILE A 393 -16.57 10.16 13.58
N THR A 394 -17.26 9.25 12.90
CA THR A 394 -16.61 8.30 11.98
C THR A 394 -16.80 8.76 10.54
N PRO A 395 -15.98 8.28 9.58
CA PRO A 395 -16.16 8.62 8.18
C PRO A 395 -17.50 8.10 7.60
N TYR A 396 -18.14 7.15 8.30
CA TYR A 396 -19.33 6.41 7.85
C TYR A 396 -20.58 6.77 8.67
N GLY A 397 -20.52 7.85 9.46
CA GLY A 397 -21.62 8.29 10.32
C GLY A 397 -21.51 7.78 11.76
N PRO A 398 -22.61 7.77 12.53
CA PRO A 398 -22.62 7.26 13.89
C PRO A 398 -22.27 5.77 13.90
N ALA A 399 -21.22 5.37 14.62
CA ALA A 399 -20.92 3.96 14.77
C ALA A 399 -21.94 3.28 15.69
N PHE A 400 -22.32 2.04 15.38
CA PHE A 400 -23.21 1.22 16.21
C PHE A 400 -22.55 0.66 17.49
N PHE A 401 -21.33 1.11 17.84
CA PHE A 401 -20.66 0.67 19.07
C PHE A 401 -21.34 1.32 20.28
N VAL A 402 -22.36 0.64 20.81
CA VAL A 402 -22.94 0.89 22.14
C VAL A 402 -22.20 0.04 23.16
#